data_AF-A0A5R9RDQ7-F1
#
_entry.id   AF-A0A5R9RDQ7-F1
#
_cell.length_a   1.000
_cell.length_b   1.000
_cell.length_c   1.000
_cell.angle_alpha   90.00
_cell.angle_beta   90.00
_cell.angle_gamma   90.00
#
_symmetry.space_group_name_H-M   'P 1'
#
loop_
_entity.id
_entity.type
_entity.pdbx_description
1 polymer ?
#
loop_
_entity_poly.entity_id
_entity_poly.type
_entity_poly.pdbx_seq_one_letter_code
_entity_poly.pdbx_strand_id
1 'polypeptide(L)'
;MIDFWLAAGLLLLVALAFLLVPLLRGRKAQAEEDRTALNVALYQERLAELTAQRDAGTLDDAQLEAGRGEAARELLSDTEGASEDRRARLGRAAPLIVALVLPFLGLGLYLHWGASDKVALAREFATAPHSMEEMTTRLERAVQAQPDSAEGWYFLGRTYMTQNRAADAAKAFEQAARLSGRQPEVLGQWAQALYFAGDKALTPEVLGLADEALKKDPEEVTTLGLLGIAAFEDEKYADAIDYWGRLVAVLPQDDPSREAIAGGIERARQKMVEKGQTPPQAPAVAQPAGVTLKVKVDLTAAVKGQVKPDDSVFVFARAVSGPPMPLAVKRLKVSDLPSEVSLSDADAMMPQLKLSQHPQVQLVARISRAGNAITGEWIGRSEALSTANAGEQSVTIDSPDQK
;
A
#
# COMPACT_ATOMS: atom_id res chain seq x y z
N MET A 1 16.49 -15.67 6.60
CA MET A 1 15.88 -17.02 6.75
C MET A 1 16.85 -18.02 7.37
N ILE A 2 18.13 -17.99 6.98
CA ILE A 2 19.19 -18.78 7.63
C ILE A 2 19.26 -18.52 9.14
N ASP A 3 19.07 -17.26 9.58
CA ASP A 3 19.12 -16.89 11.00
C ASP A 3 18.08 -17.61 11.87
N PHE A 4 16.87 -17.85 11.34
CA PHE A 4 15.82 -18.58 12.05
C PHE A 4 16.24 -20.04 12.27
N TRP A 5 16.69 -20.71 11.20
CA TRP A 5 17.13 -22.10 11.27
C TRP A 5 18.40 -22.27 12.12
N LEU A 6 19.31 -21.29 12.10
CA LEU A 6 20.47 -21.25 12.97
C LEU A 6 20.06 -21.13 14.45
N ALA A 7 19.17 -20.21 14.79
CA ALA A 7 18.70 -20.03 16.15
C ALA A 7 17.94 -21.27 16.66
N ALA A 8 17.04 -21.83 15.83
CA ALA A 8 16.32 -23.05 16.14
C ALA A 8 17.25 -24.26 16.32
N GLY A 9 18.24 -24.42 15.43
CA GLY A 9 19.25 -25.47 15.53
C GLY A 9 20.13 -25.34 16.77
N LEU A 10 20.52 -24.11 17.14
CA LEU A 10 21.28 -23.86 18.36
C LEU A 10 20.49 -24.23 19.62
N LEU A 11 19.22 -23.80 19.70
CA LEU A 11 18.34 -24.16 20.82
C LEU A 11 18.12 -25.67 20.91
N LEU A 12 17.97 -26.34 19.76
CA LEU A 12 17.87 -27.80 19.70
C LEU A 12 19.12 -28.48 20.25
N LEU A 13 20.32 -28.01 19.84
CA LEU A 13 21.59 -28.55 20.33
C LEU A 13 21.74 -28.39 21.84
N VAL A 14 21.37 -27.22 22.37
CA VAL A 14 21.38 -26.97 23.82
C VAL A 14 20.41 -27.93 24.53
N ALA A 15 19.18 -28.08 24.04
CA ALA A 15 18.20 -29.00 24.61
C ALA A 15 18.68 -30.46 24.57
N LEU A 16 19.29 -30.89 23.45
CA LEU A 16 19.85 -32.24 23.30
C LEU A 16 21.02 -32.48 24.26
N ALA A 17 21.87 -31.47 24.48
CA ALA A 17 22.99 -31.56 25.42
C ALA A 17 22.50 -31.78 26.86
N PHE A 18 21.44 -31.07 27.29
CA PHE A 18 20.84 -31.29 28.61
C PHE A 18 20.30 -32.71 28.80
N LEU A 19 19.85 -33.36 27.72
CA LEU A 19 19.29 -34.72 27.75
C LEU A 19 20.39 -35.79 27.65
N LEU A 20 21.37 -35.60 26.77
CA LEU A 20 22.41 -36.59 26.48
C LEU A 20 23.60 -36.55 27.45
N VAL A 21 24.02 -35.38 27.94
CA VAL A 21 25.18 -35.27 28.83
C VAL A 21 25.00 -36.07 30.13
N PRO A 22 23.87 -36.00 30.84
CA PRO A 22 23.64 -36.83 32.02
C PRO A 22 23.57 -38.34 31.71
N LEU A 23 23.10 -38.70 30.52
CA LEU A 23 23.00 -40.09 30.07
C LEU A 23 24.38 -40.70 29.79
N LEU A 24 25.28 -39.91 29.19
CA LEU A 24 26.65 -40.30 28.86
C LEU A 24 27.57 -40.29 30.09
N ARG A 25 27.34 -39.39 31.06
CA ARG A 25 28.19 -39.24 32.26
C ARG A 25 28.09 -40.35 33.32
N GLY A 26 27.44 -41.47 33.02
CA GLY A 26 27.69 -42.76 33.71
C GLY A 26 27.76 -42.73 35.25
N ARG A 27 26.86 -42.03 35.94
CA ARG A 27 26.84 -41.88 37.42
C ARG A 27 26.77 -43.19 38.24
N LYS A 28 26.62 -44.36 37.60
CA LYS A 28 26.46 -45.64 38.30
C LYS A 28 27.79 -46.28 38.72
N ALA A 29 28.84 -46.19 37.89
CA ALA A 29 30.11 -46.83 38.19
C ALA A 29 30.76 -46.22 39.44
N GLN A 30 30.74 -44.89 39.54
CA GLN A 30 31.36 -44.18 40.66
C GLN A 30 30.64 -44.41 42.00
N ALA A 31 29.31 -44.55 41.98
CA ALA A 31 28.55 -44.80 43.20
C ALA A 31 28.66 -46.26 43.72
N GLU A 32 28.90 -47.23 42.83
CA GLU A 32 29.18 -48.63 43.22
C GLU A 32 30.62 -48.80 43.71
N GLU A 33 31.57 -48.11 43.09
CA GLU A 33 32.99 -48.10 43.48
C GLU A 33 33.20 -47.43 44.85
N ASP A 34 32.57 -46.26 45.09
CA ASP A 34 32.64 -45.55 46.37
C ASP A 34 32.04 -46.36 47.54
N ARG A 35 30.96 -47.12 47.29
CA ARG A 35 30.32 -47.98 48.31
C ARG A 35 31.15 -49.20 48.66
N THR A 36 31.74 -49.86 47.65
CA THR A 36 32.60 -51.02 47.86
C THR A 36 33.87 -50.62 48.62
N ALA A 37 34.45 -49.47 48.26
CA ALA A 37 35.61 -48.91 48.97
C ALA A 37 35.31 -48.59 50.44
N LEU A 38 34.13 -48.03 50.72
CA LEU A 38 33.69 -47.73 52.09
C LEU A 38 33.51 -49.00 52.94
N ASN A 39 32.85 -50.03 52.40
CA ASN A 39 32.59 -51.28 53.12
C ASN A 39 33.90 -52.02 53.44
N VAL A 40 34.87 -52.02 52.51
CA VAL A 40 36.19 -52.60 52.73
C VAL A 40 36.97 -51.83 53.80
N ALA A 41 36.88 -50.49 53.83
CA ALA A 41 37.53 -49.67 54.85
C ALA A 41 36.99 -49.97 56.26
N LEU A 42 35.66 -50.10 56.40
CA LEU A 42 35.03 -50.44 57.68
C LEU A 42 35.44 -51.83 58.18
N TYR A 43 35.55 -52.81 57.27
CA TYR A 43 36.05 -54.14 57.60
C TYR A 43 37.51 -54.10 58.10
N GLN A 44 38.38 -53.33 57.44
CA GLN A 44 39.77 -53.17 57.86
C GLN A 44 39.88 -52.51 59.25
N GLU A 45 39.05 -51.51 59.54
CA GLU A 45 38.98 -50.87 60.85
C GLU A 45 38.56 -51.88 61.94
N ARG A 46 37.55 -52.70 61.65
CA ARG A 46 37.08 -53.74 62.58
C ARG A 46 38.15 -54.80 62.87
N LEU A 47 38.93 -55.20 61.86
CA LEU A 47 40.06 -56.12 62.04
C LEU A 47 41.17 -55.53 62.89
N ALA A 48 41.47 -54.23 62.71
CA ALA A 48 42.47 -53.53 63.51
C ALA A 48 42.03 -53.46 64.98
N GLU A 49 40.75 -53.18 65.24
CA GLU A 49 40.17 -53.15 66.58
C GLU A 49 40.26 -54.52 67.28
N LEU A 50 39.87 -55.60 66.61
CA LEU A 50 39.95 -56.96 67.14
C LEU A 50 41.40 -57.37 67.46
N THR A 51 42.34 -56.96 66.62
CA THR A 51 43.77 -57.23 66.83
C THR A 51 44.31 -56.47 68.03
N ALA A 52 43.94 -55.20 68.19
CA ALA A 52 44.34 -54.38 69.34
C ALA A 52 43.77 -54.93 70.67
N GLN A 53 42.54 -55.45 70.67
CA GLN A 53 41.93 -56.09 71.83
C GLN A 53 42.66 -57.38 72.23
N ARG A 54 43.10 -58.19 71.25
CA ARG A 54 43.94 -59.36 71.50
C ARG A 54 45.30 -58.98 72.08
N ASP A 55 45.95 -57.94 71.56
CA ASP A 55 47.24 -57.45 72.09
C ASP A 55 47.11 -56.86 73.51
N ALA A 56 45.94 -56.29 73.84
CA ALA A 56 45.60 -55.85 75.19
C ALA A 56 45.23 -57.01 76.15
N GLY A 57 45.19 -58.25 75.66
CA GLY A 57 44.88 -59.45 76.43
C GLY A 57 43.40 -59.60 76.79
N THR A 58 42.50 -58.85 76.15
CA THR A 58 41.05 -58.95 76.40
C THR A 58 40.37 -60.04 75.58
N LEU A 59 40.98 -60.46 74.46
CA LEU A 59 40.54 -61.56 73.60
C LEU A 59 41.60 -62.65 73.55
N ASP A 60 41.15 -63.91 73.52
CA ASP A 60 42.03 -65.05 73.18
C ASP A 60 42.12 -65.28 71.65
N ASP A 61 43.07 -66.11 71.22
CA ASP A 61 43.30 -66.37 69.79
C ASP A 61 42.11 -67.05 69.10
N ALA A 62 41.30 -67.84 69.83
CA ALA A 62 40.12 -68.50 69.27
C ALA A 62 38.96 -67.51 69.05
N GLN A 63 38.79 -66.55 69.96
CA GLN A 63 37.82 -65.46 69.86
C GLN A 63 38.21 -64.46 68.75
N LEU A 64 39.51 -64.20 68.55
CA LEU A 64 39.99 -63.39 67.43
C LEU A 64 39.63 -64.02 66.08
N GLU A 65 39.89 -65.31 65.90
CA GLU A 65 39.56 -66.01 64.64
C GLU A 65 38.05 -66.10 64.41
N ALA A 66 37.26 -66.29 65.46
CA ALA A 66 35.80 -66.24 65.37
C ALA A 66 35.30 -64.84 64.94
N GLY A 67 35.81 -63.77 65.54
CA GLY A 67 35.46 -62.39 65.20
C GLY A 67 35.87 -61.99 63.78
N ARG A 68 37.03 -62.47 63.30
CA ARG A 68 37.45 -62.32 61.89
C ARG A 68 36.46 -63.00 60.93
N GLY A 69 36.04 -64.21 61.27
CA GLY A 69 35.06 -64.96 60.49
C GLY A 69 33.70 -64.27 60.42
N GLU A 70 33.26 -63.63 61.51
CA GLU A 70 32.01 -62.87 61.55
C GLU A 70 32.10 -61.58 60.72
N ALA A 71 33.16 -60.78 60.89
CA ALA A 71 33.37 -59.57 60.09
C ALA A 71 33.49 -59.86 58.58
N ALA A 72 34.10 -60.99 58.20
CA ALA A 72 34.18 -61.41 56.81
C ALA A 72 32.82 -61.81 56.23
N ARG A 73 31.97 -62.46 57.04
CA ARG A 73 30.58 -62.79 56.65
C ARG A 73 29.72 -61.53 56.51
N GLU A 74 29.90 -60.56 57.40
CA GLU A 74 29.20 -59.28 57.36
C GLU A 74 29.58 -58.47 56.09
N LEU A 75 30.86 -58.42 55.74
CA LEU A 75 31.32 -57.81 54.49
C LEU A 75 30.72 -58.52 53.25
N LEU A 76 30.67 -59.85 53.27
CA LEU A 76 30.05 -60.64 52.19
C LEU A 76 28.54 -60.38 52.11
N SER A 77 27.82 -60.33 53.23
CA SER A 77 26.37 -60.05 53.21
C SER A 77 26.06 -58.63 52.73
N ASP A 78 26.87 -57.64 53.12
CA ASP A 78 26.70 -56.24 52.71
C ASP A 78 27.08 -55.99 51.25
N THR A 79 27.89 -56.88 50.66
CA THR A 79 28.24 -56.83 49.23
C THR A 79 27.26 -57.65 48.37
N GLU A 80 26.70 -58.75 48.87
CA GLU A 80 25.70 -59.58 48.16
C GLU A 80 24.31 -58.93 48.11
N GLY A 81 23.90 -58.24 49.19
CA GLY A 81 22.60 -57.55 49.29
C GLY A 81 22.44 -56.30 48.38
N ALA A 82 23.51 -55.88 47.70
CA ALA A 82 23.49 -54.74 46.77
C ALA A 82 22.89 -55.07 45.39
N SER A 83 22.60 -56.34 45.12
CA SER A 83 22.00 -56.79 43.87
C SER A 83 20.46 -56.77 43.96
N GLU A 84 19.84 -55.95 43.12
CA GLU A 84 18.39 -55.85 42.86
C GLU A 84 17.57 -54.82 43.64
N ASP A 85 18.08 -53.59 43.75
CA ASP A 85 17.18 -52.44 43.88
C ASP A 85 16.45 -52.25 42.52
N ARG A 86 15.22 -52.79 42.45
CA ARG A 86 14.33 -52.84 41.28
C ARG A 86 13.81 -51.43 40.90
N ARG A 87 14.73 -50.50 40.63
CA ARG A 87 14.41 -49.19 40.05
C ARG A 87 13.90 -49.43 38.64
N ALA A 88 12.70 -48.95 38.33
CA ALA A 88 12.17 -48.92 36.98
C ALA A 88 13.18 -48.19 36.08
N ARG A 89 14.04 -48.96 35.40
CA ARG A 89 14.98 -48.44 34.41
C ARG A 89 14.11 -48.15 33.20
N LEU A 90 13.71 -46.90 32.99
CA LEU A 90 13.59 -46.44 31.60
C LEU A 90 14.95 -46.78 30.98
N GLY A 91 15.00 -47.83 30.17
CA GLY A 91 16.24 -48.32 29.59
C GLY A 91 16.92 -47.16 28.87
N ARG A 92 18.26 -47.16 28.79
CA ARG A 92 19.04 -46.09 28.12
C ARG A 92 18.51 -45.75 26.72
N ALA A 93 17.80 -46.68 26.07
CA ALA A 93 17.11 -46.49 24.81
C ALA A 93 15.98 -45.44 24.84
N ALA A 94 15.18 -45.34 25.90
CA ALA A 94 14.04 -44.42 25.95
C ALA A 94 14.42 -42.93 25.79
N PRO A 95 15.39 -42.37 26.55
CA PRO A 95 15.83 -40.99 26.34
C PRO A 95 16.52 -40.78 24.99
N LEU A 96 17.19 -41.80 24.43
CA LEU A 96 17.76 -41.73 23.07
C LEU A 96 16.67 -41.68 21.99
N ILE A 97 15.63 -42.49 22.14
CA ILE A 97 14.47 -42.49 21.25
C ILE A 97 13.78 -41.12 21.32
N VAL A 98 13.57 -40.58 22.52
CA VAL A 98 12.99 -39.23 22.69
C VAL A 98 13.89 -38.18 22.05
N ALA A 99 15.20 -38.20 22.31
CA ALA A 99 16.16 -37.27 21.72
C ALA A 99 16.19 -37.32 20.19
N LEU A 100 15.91 -38.48 19.59
CA LEU A 100 15.79 -38.61 18.14
C LEU A 100 14.43 -38.14 17.63
N VAL A 101 13.34 -38.64 18.21
CA VAL A 101 11.97 -38.45 17.71
C VAL A 101 11.49 -37.00 17.88
N LEU A 102 11.80 -36.34 18.99
CA LEU A 102 11.31 -34.99 19.28
C LEU A 102 11.74 -33.96 18.20
N PRO A 103 13.02 -33.90 17.76
CA PRO A 103 13.44 -33.04 16.67
C PRO A 103 12.67 -33.26 15.37
N PHE A 104 12.51 -34.52 14.93
CA PHE A 104 11.79 -34.82 13.69
C PHE A 104 10.30 -34.52 13.80
N LEU A 105 9.69 -34.79 14.95
CA LEU A 105 8.30 -34.43 15.21
C LEU A 105 8.12 -32.91 15.20
N GLY A 106 8.99 -32.17 15.89
CA GLY A 106 8.97 -30.70 15.90
C GLY A 106 9.16 -30.10 14.50
N LEU A 107 10.09 -30.65 13.72
CA LEU A 107 10.28 -30.25 12.32
C LEU A 107 9.04 -30.55 11.47
N GLY A 108 8.45 -31.75 11.60
CA GLY A 108 7.25 -32.13 10.87
C GLY A 108 6.05 -31.24 11.20
N LEU A 109 5.83 -30.95 12.49
CA LEU A 109 4.78 -30.03 12.93
C LEU A 109 5.03 -28.61 12.41
N TYR A 110 6.28 -28.15 12.40
CA TYR A 110 6.63 -26.85 11.84
C TYR A 110 6.49 -26.80 10.31
N LEU A 111 6.82 -27.86 9.59
CA LEU A 111 6.58 -27.89 8.14
C LEU A 111 5.08 -27.93 7.80
N HIS A 112 4.26 -28.48 8.69
CA HIS A 112 2.82 -28.55 8.51
C HIS A 112 2.08 -27.25 8.89
N TRP A 113 2.44 -26.62 10.02
CA TRP A 113 1.76 -25.42 10.54
C TRP A 113 2.59 -24.14 10.54
N GLY A 114 3.89 -24.25 10.30
CA GLY A 114 4.79 -23.11 10.25
C GLY A 114 4.52 -22.22 9.04
N ALA A 115 4.92 -20.97 9.18
CA ALA A 115 4.68 -19.92 8.19
C ALA A 115 5.98 -19.19 7.81
N SER A 116 7.11 -19.91 7.81
CA SER A 116 8.43 -19.36 7.45
C SER A 116 8.38 -18.56 6.16
N ASP A 117 7.67 -19.08 5.17
CA ASP A 117 7.65 -18.54 3.82
C ASP A 117 6.80 -17.27 3.77
N LYS A 118 5.73 -17.21 4.56
CA LYS A 118 4.91 -16.01 4.73
C LYS A 118 5.69 -14.89 5.44
N VAL A 119 6.50 -15.24 6.44
CA VAL A 119 7.39 -14.27 7.12
C VAL A 119 8.49 -13.77 6.19
N ALA A 120 9.07 -14.65 5.36
CA ALA A 120 10.05 -14.26 4.35
C ALA A 120 9.44 -13.27 3.34
N LEU A 121 8.25 -13.60 2.82
CA LEU A 121 7.50 -12.75 1.91
C LEU A 121 7.14 -11.39 2.54
N ALA A 122 6.65 -11.39 3.78
CA ALA A 122 6.31 -10.15 4.49
C ALA A 122 7.52 -9.23 4.68
N ARG A 123 8.70 -9.79 4.98
CA ARG A 123 9.95 -9.01 5.08
C ARG A 123 10.37 -8.43 3.73
N GLU A 124 10.11 -9.15 2.66
CA GLU A 124 10.43 -8.69 1.31
C GLU A 124 9.56 -7.49 0.93
N PHE A 125 8.23 -7.57 1.12
CA PHE A 125 7.32 -6.44 0.89
C PHE A 125 7.51 -5.26 1.85
N ALA A 126 8.15 -5.47 3.02
CA ALA A 126 8.52 -4.37 3.93
C ALA A 126 9.59 -3.44 3.33
N THR A 127 10.33 -3.89 2.32
CA THR A 127 11.27 -3.06 1.57
C THR A 127 10.65 -2.61 0.27
N ALA A 128 10.76 -1.32 -0.06
CA ALA A 128 10.32 -0.84 -1.37
C ALA A 128 11.12 -1.58 -2.47
N PRO A 129 10.47 -2.06 -3.54
CA PRO A 129 11.18 -2.67 -4.66
C PRO A 129 12.02 -1.62 -5.38
N HIS A 130 13.19 -2.02 -5.87
CA HIS A 130 14.12 -1.14 -6.57
C HIS A 130 13.74 -0.98 -8.04
N SER A 131 12.96 -1.92 -8.59
CA SER A 131 12.49 -1.90 -9.98
C SER A 131 11.11 -2.53 -10.12
N MET A 132 10.45 -2.24 -11.25
CA MET A 132 9.17 -2.86 -11.61
C MET A 132 9.30 -4.37 -11.86
N GLU A 133 10.44 -4.81 -12.39
CA GLU A 133 10.73 -6.23 -12.62
C GLU A 133 10.89 -6.99 -11.28
N GLU A 134 11.57 -6.37 -10.31
CA GLU A 134 11.67 -6.92 -8.96
C GLU A 134 10.29 -7.02 -8.31
N MET A 135 9.46 -5.97 -8.42
CA MET A 135 8.07 -6.00 -7.93
C MET A 135 7.27 -7.15 -8.54
N THR A 136 7.42 -7.37 -9.85
CA THR A 136 6.73 -8.46 -10.57
C THR A 136 7.14 -9.82 -10.03
N THR A 137 8.45 -10.06 -9.91
CA THR A 137 9.00 -11.31 -9.38
C THR A 137 8.54 -11.57 -7.94
N ARG A 138 8.44 -10.52 -7.12
CA ARG A 138 7.93 -10.58 -5.75
C ARG A 138 6.44 -10.98 -5.72
N LEU A 139 5.61 -10.35 -6.56
CA LEU A 139 4.19 -10.65 -6.68
C LEU A 139 3.94 -12.07 -7.24
N GLU A 140 4.72 -12.51 -8.22
CA GLU A 140 4.67 -13.88 -8.75
C GLU A 140 4.95 -14.93 -7.65
N ARG A 141 5.98 -14.70 -6.82
CA ARG A 141 6.24 -15.57 -5.66
C ARG A 141 5.16 -15.45 -4.59
N ALA A 142 4.58 -14.26 -4.41
CA ALA A 142 3.50 -14.06 -3.46
C ALA A 142 2.27 -14.90 -3.79
N VAL A 143 1.85 -14.90 -5.06
CA VAL A 143 0.70 -15.69 -5.52
C VAL A 143 0.99 -17.20 -5.55
N GLN A 144 2.25 -17.60 -5.73
CA GLN A 144 2.64 -19.01 -5.59
C GLN A 144 2.58 -19.48 -4.13
N ALA A 145 3.04 -18.65 -3.19
CA ALA A 145 3.00 -18.96 -1.76
C ALA A 145 1.58 -18.86 -1.17
N GLN A 146 0.73 -18.02 -1.75
CA GLN A 146 -0.64 -17.77 -1.32
C GLN A 146 -1.60 -17.76 -2.52
N PRO A 147 -1.89 -18.94 -3.11
CA PRO A 147 -2.70 -19.05 -4.33
C PRO A 147 -4.15 -18.60 -4.15
N ASP A 148 -4.64 -18.54 -2.91
CA ASP A 148 -6.01 -18.15 -2.57
C ASP A 148 -6.14 -16.64 -2.28
N SER A 149 -5.05 -15.86 -2.41
CA SER A 149 -5.07 -14.41 -2.19
C SER A 149 -5.58 -13.65 -3.42
N ALA A 150 -6.87 -13.30 -3.44
CA ALA A 150 -7.46 -12.48 -4.50
C ALA A 150 -6.71 -11.16 -4.72
N GLU A 151 -6.28 -10.52 -3.63
CA GLU A 151 -5.52 -9.27 -3.64
C GLU A 151 -4.14 -9.43 -4.28
N GLY A 152 -3.43 -10.52 -3.99
CA GLY A 152 -2.13 -10.82 -4.61
C GLY A 152 -2.25 -10.98 -6.13
N TRP A 153 -3.28 -11.70 -6.58
CA TRP A 153 -3.57 -11.85 -8.01
C TRP A 153 -3.98 -10.54 -8.68
N TYR A 154 -4.77 -9.70 -7.99
CA TYR A 154 -5.17 -8.39 -8.48
C TYR A 154 -3.96 -7.46 -8.68
N PHE A 155 -3.07 -7.35 -7.70
CA PHE A 155 -1.87 -6.53 -7.84
C PHE A 155 -0.92 -7.06 -8.91
N LEU A 156 -0.76 -8.38 -9.01
CA LEU A 156 0.02 -8.98 -10.10
C LEU A 156 -0.55 -8.60 -11.48
N GLY A 157 -1.88 -8.66 -11.65
CA GLY A 157 -2.56 -8.23 -12.86
C GLY A 157 -2.29 -6.75 -13.19
N ARG A 158 -2.38 -5.86 -12.21
CA ARG A 158 -2.09 -4.42 -12.39
C ARG A 158 -0.62 -4.17 -12.77
N THR A 159 0.31 -4.91 -12.16
CA THR A 159 1.73 -4.82 -12.51
C THR A 159 1.96 -5.27 -13.95
N TYR A 160 1.35 -6.38 -14.37
CA TYR A 160 1.42 -6.83 -15.77
C TYR A 160 0.82 -5.81 -16.75
N MET A 161 -0.31 -5.17 -16.42
CA MET A 161 -0.88 -4.10 -17.25
C MET A 161 0.10 -2.93 -17.42
N THR A 162 0.76 -2.52 -16.34
CA THR A 162 1.78 -1.45 -16.37
C THR A 162 2.98 -1.81 -17.26
N GLN A 163 3.27 -3.10 -17.39
CA GLN A 163 4.33 -3.65 -18.24
C GLN A 163 3.89 -3.94 -19.67
N ASN A 164 2.66 -3.56 -20.07
CA ASN A 164 2.03 -3.93 -21.34
C ASN A 164 1.91 -5.46 -21.58
N ARG A 165 1.91 -6.26 -20.51
CA ARG A 165 1.72 -7.72 -20.56
C ARG A 165 0.24 -8.07 -20.37
N ALA A 166 -0.63 -7.56 -21.24
CA ALA A 166 -2.08 -7.65 -21.09
C ALA A 166 -2.60 -9.10 -21.02
N ALA A 167 -2.02 -10.03 -21.78
CA ALA A 167 -2.40 -11.44 -21.75
C ALA A 167 -2.11 -12.13 -20.40
N ASP A 168 -0.99 -11.78 -19.75
CA ASP A 168 -0.67 -12.29 -18.41
C ASP A 168 -1.54 -11.62 -17.34
N ALA A 169 -1.81 -10.32 -17.51
CA ALA A 169 -2.74 -9.59 -16.66
C ALA A 169 -4.15 -10.20 -16.67
N ALA A 170 -4.66 -10.58 -17.85
CA ALA A 170 -5.97 -11.20 -17.98
C ALA A 170 -6.09 -12.49 -17.16
N LYS A 171 -5.06 -13.35 -17.18
CA LYS A 171 -5.03 -14.58 -16.36
C LYS A 171 -4.98 -14.28 -14.86
N ALA A 172 -4.23 -13.26 -14.46
CA ALA A 172 -4.14 -12.86 -13.06
C ALA A 172 -5.47 -12.27 -12.56
N PHE A 173 -6.13 -11.42 -13.36
CA PHE A 173 -7.43 -10.87 -13.02
C PHE A 173 -8.56 -11.91 -13.05
N GLU A 174 -8.53 -12.89 -13.96
CA GLU A 174 -9.45 -14.03 -13.93
C GLU A 174 -9.37 -14.77 -12.59
N GLN A 175 -8.15 -15.05 -12.14
CA GLN A 175 -7.90 -15.69 -10.85
C GLN A 175 -8.38 -14.83 -9.68
N ALA A 176 -8.08 -13.53 -9.70
CA ALA A 176 -8.56 -12.58 -8.69
C ALA A 176 -10.09 -12.52 -8.67
N ALA A 177 -10.75 -12.51 -9.83
CA ALA A 177 -12.21 -12.50 -9.94
C ALA A 177 -12.83 -13.79 -9.38
N ARG A 178 -12.21 -14.94 -9.64
CA ARG A 178 -12.67 -16.22 -9.09
C ARG A 178 -12.60 -16.25 -7.56
N LEU A 179 -11.52 -15.73 -6.99
CA LEU A 179 -11.28 -15.75 -5.54
C LEU A 179 -12.07 -14.66 -4.78
N SER A 180 -12.33 -13.51 -5.40
CA SER A 180 -13.04 -12.38 -4.77
C SER A 180 -14.57 -12.42 -4.91
N GLY A 181 -15.12 -13.43 -5.61
CA GLY A 181 -16.56 -13.52 -5.87
C GLY A 181 -17.03 -12.61 -7.03
N ARG A 182 -16.15 -12.36 -8.01
CA ARG A 182 -16.42 -11.56 -9.22
C ARG A 182 -16.87 -10.13 -8.88
N GLN A 183 -16.09 -9.42 -8.07
CA GLN A 183 -16.37 -8.03 -7.75
C GLN A 183 -16.33 -7.12 -8.99
N PRO A 184 -17.15 -6.06 -9.08
CA PRO A 184 -17.28 -5.24 -10.28
C PRO A 184 -15.94 -4.65 -10.75
N GLU A 185 -15.14 -4.12 -9.82
CA GLU A 185 -13.83 -3.56 -10.09
C GLU A 185 -12.89 -4.59 -10.77
N VAL A 186 -12.84 -5.81 -10.23
CA VAL A 186 -11.97 -6.88 -10.77
C VAL A 186 -12.45 -7.36 -12.13
N LEU A 187 -13.78 -7.40 -12.35
CA LEU A 187 -14.37 -7.71 -13.65
C LEU A 187 -14.01 -6.65 -14.70
N GLY A 188 -14.07 -5.36 -14.34
CA GLY A 188 -13.68 -4.27 -15.22
C GLY A 188 -12.19 -4.31 -15.60
N GLN A 189 -11.32 -4.59 -14.63
CA GLN A 189 -9.88 -4.78 -14.88
C GLN A 189 -9.60 -6.00 -15.75
N TRP A 190 -10.32 -7.10 -15.55
CA TRP A 190 -10.21 -8.30 -16.37
C TRP A 190 -10.67 -8.04 -17.82
N ALA A 191 -11.84 -7.41 -18.00
CA ALA A 191 -12.35 -7.03 -19.31
C ALA A 191 -11.36 -6.13 -20.06
N GLN A 192 -10.77 -5.16 -19.36
CA GLN A 192 -9.77 -4.26 -19.92
C GLN A 192 -8.51 -5.02 -20.34
N ALA A 193 -8.00 -5.92 -19.51
CA ALA A 193 -6.83 -6.72 -19.84
C ALA A 193 -7.07 -7.63 -21.06
N LEU A 194 -8.26 -8.27 -21.16
CA LEU A 194 -8.64 -9.07 -22.32
C LEU A 194 -8.76 -8.23 -23.59
N TYR A 195 -9.35 -7.03 -23.50
CA TYR A 195 -9.46 -6.12 -24.63
C TYR A 195 -8.07 -5.75 -25.20
N PHE A 196 -7.12 -5.38 -24.33
CA PHE A 196 -5.76 -5.05 -24.78
C PHE A 196 -4.96 -6.28 -25.24
N ALA A 197 -5.25 -7.47 -24.72
CA ALA A 197 -4.64 -8.72 -25.17
C ALA A 197 -5.18 -9.17 -26.54
N GLY A 198 -6.44 -8.85 -26.86
CA GLY A 198 -7.12 -9.22 -28.09
C GLY A 198 -7.12 -8.12 -29.16
N ASP A 199 -6.00 -7.42 -29.33
CA ASP A 199 -5.84 -6.36 -30.34
C ASP A 199 -6.90 -5.25 -30.29
N LYS A 200 -7.43 -4.95 -29.09
CA LYS A 200 -8.47 -3.94 -28.86
C LYS A 200 -9.81 -4.29 -29.53
N ALA A 201 -10.13 -5.57 -29.65
CA ALA A 201 -11.44 -6.02 -30.12
C ALA A 201 -12.42 -6.20 -28.96
N LEU A 202 -13.66 -5.73 -29.13
CA LEU A 202 -14.78 -6.07 -28.25
C LEU A 202 -15.29 -7.49 -28.53
N THR A 203 -14.61 -8.48 -27.97
CA THR A 203 -15.06 -9.88 -28.06
C THR A 203 -16.31 -10.10 -27.19
N PRO A 204 -17.11 -11.16 -27.47
CA PRO A 204 -18.25 -11.51 -26.62
C PRO A 204 -17.89 -11.74 -25.15
N GLU A 205 -16.66 -12.18 -24.87
CA GLU A 205 -16.15 -12.36 -23.51
C GLU A 205 -15.91 -11.03 -22.81
N VAL A 206 -15.24 -10.07 -23.48
CA VAL A 206 -15.02 -8.72 -22.95
C VAL A 206 -16.34 -8.03 -22.65
N LEU A 207 -17.29 -8.11 -23.58
CA LEU A 207 -18.64 -7.55 -23.40
C LEU A 207 -19.38 -8.23 -22.25
N GLY A 208 -19.32 -9.55 -22.16
CA GLY A 208 -19.96 -10.28 -21.05
C GLY A 208 -19.43 -9.89 -19.67
N LEU A 209 -18.12 -9.64 -19.54
CA LEU A 209 -17.50 -9.16 -18.31
C LEU A 209 -17.87 -7.71 -18.00
N ALA A 210 -17.85 -6.84 -19.01
CA ALA A 210 -18.24 -5.44 -18.88
C ALA A 210 -19.71 -5.30 -18.46
N ASP A 211 -20.61 -6.07 -19.08
CA ASP A 211 -22.03 -6.11 -18.75
C ASP A 211 -22.26 -6.63 -17.33
N GLU A 212 -21.53 -7.66 -16.90
CA GLU A 212 -21.62 -8.16 -15.52
C GLU A 212 -21.13 -7.10 -14.51
N ALA A 213 -20.02 -6.42 -14.81
CA ALA A 213 -19.48 -5.35 -13.96
C ALA A 213 -20.51 -4.22 -13.80
N LEU A 214 -21.01 -3.66 -14.91
CA LEU A 214 -21.98 -2.55 -14.90
C LEU A 214 -23.34 -2.93 -14.33
N LYS A 215 -23.74 -4.21 -14.42
CA LYS A 215 -24.96 -4.69 -13.79
C LYS A 215 -24.86 -4.70 -12.26
N LYS A 216 -23.67 -4.98 -11.72
CA LYS A 216 -23.41 -4.98 -10.28
C LYS A 216 -23.11 -3.57 -9.75
N ASP A 217 -22.38 -2.79 -10.54
CA ASP A 217 -22.03 -1.40 -10.25
C ASP A 217 -22.12 -0.55 -11.52
N PRO A 218 -23.23 0.19 -11.72
CA PRO A 218 -23.40 1.07 -12.87
C PRO A 218 -22.38 2.21 -12.98
N GLU A 219 -21.62 2.47 -11.93
CA GLU A 219 -20.63 3.56 -11.83
C GLU A 219 -19.19 3.03 -11.93
N GLU A 220 -18.99 1.75 -12.25
CA GLU A 220 -17.65 1.13 -12.30
C GLU A 220 -16.74 1.83 -13.33
N VAL A 221 -15.72 2.50 -12.81
CA VAL A 221 -14.87 3.45 -13.50
C VAL A 221 -14.11 2.81 -14.66
N THR A 222 -13.55 1.61 -14.46
CA THR A 222 -12.68 0.93 -15.44
C THR A 222 -13.47 0.51 -16.68
N THR A 223 -14.67 -0.04 -16.47
CA THR A 223 -15.57 -0.53 -17.50
C THR A 223 -16.17 0.62 -18.29
N LEU A 224 -16.62 1.69 -17.62
CA LEU A 224 -17.08 2.90 -18.32
C LEU A 224 -15.97 3.49 -19.21
N GLY A 225 -14.73 3.53 -18.71
CA GLY A 225 -13.57 3.97 -19.49
C GLY A 225 -13.30 3.08 -20.70
N LEU A 226 -13.29 1.75 -20.48
CA LEU A 226 -13.08 0.75 -21.53
C LEU A 226 -14.13 0.83 -22.63
N LEU A 227 -15.42 0.82 -22.27
CA LEU A 227 -16.52 0.86 -23.24
C LEU A 227 -16.55 2.18 -23.99
N GLY A 228 -16.22 3.30 -23.34
CA GLY A 228 -16.09 4.59 -24.03
C GLY A 228 -14.97 4.59 -25.07
N ILE A 229 -13.79 4.03 -24.75
CA ILE A 229 -12.68 3.88 -25.71
C ILE A 229 -13.10 2.98 -26.86
N ALA A 230 -13.64 1.80 -26.56
CA ALA A 230 -14.01 0.84 -27.57
C ALA A 230 -15.13 1.37 -28.49
N ALA A 231 -16.14 2.05 -27.95
CA ALA A 231 -17.19 2.69 -28.72
C ALA A 231 -16.64 3.80 -29.64
N PHE A 232 -15.63 4.55 -29.18
CA PHE A 232 -14.99 5.58 -30.01
C PHE A 232 -14.23 4.96 -31.20
N GLU A 233 -13.46 3.90 -30.96
CA GLU A 233 -12.72 3.17 -32.01
C GLU A 233 -13.67 2.49 -33.01
N ASP A 234 -14.81 1.98 -32.54
CA ASP A 234 -15.90 1.42 -33.37
C ASP A 234 -16.73 2.51 -34.10
N GLU A 235 -16.36 3.79 -33.98
CA GLU A 235 -17.07 4.95 -34.53
C GLU A 235 -18.51 5.15 -34.00
N LYS A 236 -18.86 4.47 -32.89
CA LYS A 236 -20.11 4.63 -32.13
C LYS A 236 -19.98 5.81 -31.17
N TYR A 237 -19.81 7.00 -31.74
CA TYR A 237 -19.50 8.20 -30.96
C TYR A 237 -20.58 8.60 -29.95
N ALA A 238 -21.86 8.29 -30.22
CA ALA A 238 -22.94 8.55 -29.27
C ALA A 238 -22.77 7.74 -27.97
N ASP A 239 -22.46 6.45 -28.09
CA ASP A 239 -22.22 5.56 -26.96
C ASP A 239 -20.94 5.97 -26.21
N ALA A 240 -19.89 6.35 -26.95
CA ALA A 240 -18.66 6.86 -26.35
C ALA A 240 -18.90 8.11 -25.47
N ILE A 241 -19.74 9.04 -25.95
CA ILE A 241 -20.13 10.24 -25.20
C ILE A 241 -20.92 9.87 -23.95
N ASP A 242 -21.81 8.87 -24.00
CA ASP A 242 -22.58 8.41 -22.84
C ASP A 242 -21.67 7.79 -21.77
N TYR A 243 -20.86 6.80 -22.13
CA TYR A 243 -19.98 6.11 -21.19
C TYR A 243 -18.97 7.06 -20.54
N TRP A 244 -18.33 7.92 -21.33
CA TRP A 244 -17.41 8.92 -20.80
C TRP A 244 -18.11 10.02 -20.00
N GLY A 245 -19.34 10.39 -20.36
CA GLY A 245 -20.16 11.32 -19.58
C GLY A 245 -20.46 10.78 -18.19
N ARG A 246 -20.86 9.52 -18.09
CA ARG A 246 -21.06 8.81 -16.82
C ARG A 246 -19.76 8.70 -16.03
N LEU A 247 -18.66 8.35 -16.69
CA LEU A 247 -17.34 8.26 -16.06
C LEU A 247 -16.92 9.60 -15.42
N VAL A 248 -17.05 10.71 -16.14
CA VAL A 248 -16.71 12.05 -15.61
C VAL A 248 -17.60 12.42 -14.42
N ALA A 249 -18.86 12.01 -14.42
CA ALA A 249 -19.79 12.29 -13.32
C ALA A 249 -19.39 11.59 -12.01
N VAL A 250 -18.78 10.40 -12.09
CA VAL A 250 -18.34 9.60 -10.94
C VAL A 250 -16.95 10.03 -10.44
N LEU A 251 -16.07 10.51 -11.33
CA LEU A 251 -14.71 10.90 -10.95
C LEU A 251 -14.66 12.14 -10.03
N PRO A 252 -13.74 12.17 -9.04
CA PRO A 252 -13.49 13.35 -8.19
C PRO A 252 -13.21 14.60 -9.02
N GLN A 253 -13.62 15.78 -8.52
CA GLN A 253 -13.52 17.03 -9.30
C GLN A 253 -12.09 17.44 -9.64
N ASP A 254 -11.13 17.07 -8.79
CA ASP A 254 -9.70 17.34 -8.92
C ASP A 254 -8.94 16.24 -9.67
N ASP A 255 -9.61 15.18 -10.13
CA ASP A 255 -8.97 14.11 -10.87
C ASP A 255 -8.47 14.60 -12.25
N PRO A 256 -7.16 14.50 -12.54
CA PRO A 256 -6.58 14.99 -13.79
C PRO A 256 -7.15 14.27 -15.04
N SER A 257 -7.67 13.05 -14.87
CA SER A 257 -8.25 12.25 -15.96
C SER A 257 -9.52 12.89 -16.50
N ARG A 258 -10.23 13.72 -15.71
CA ARG A 258 -11.45 14.40 -16.18
C ARG A 258 -11.21 15.28 -17.39
N GLU A 259 -10.09 16.01 -17.44
CA GLU A 259 -9.75 16.87 -18.57
C GLU A 259 -9.49 16.04 -19.84
N ALA A 260 -8.74 14.94 -19.70
CA ALA A 260 -8.47 14.03 -20.80
C ALA A 260 -9.75 13.38 -21.35
N ILE A 261 -10.67 12.96 -20.47
CA ILE A 261 -11.95 12.37 -20.86
C ILE A 261 -12.86 13.43 -21.52
N ALA A 262 -12.92 14.64 -20.98
CA ALA A 262 -13.65 15.75 -21.59
C ALA A 262 -13.16 16.07 -23.01
N GLY A 263 -11.84 16.05 -23.24
CA GLY A 263 -11.26 16.18 -24.57
C GLY A 263 -11.58 15.00 -25.50
N GLY A 264 -11.76 13.78 -24.96
CA GLY A 264 -12.27 12.61 -25.69
C GLY A 264 -13.72 12.81 -26.13
N ILE A 265 -14.59 13.24 -25.22
CA ILE A 265 -16.00 13.54 -25.50
C ILE A 265 -16.14 14.59 -26.60
N GLU A 266 -15.36 15.68 -26.54
CA GLU A 266 -15.43 16.74 -27.54
C GLU A 266 -14.98 16.27 -28.93
N ARG A 267 -13.92 15.46 -29.00
CA ARG A 267 -13.51 14.82 -30.27
C ARG A 267 -14.60 13.91 -30.83
N ALA A 268 -15.29 13.15 -29.98
CA ALA A 268 -16.41 12.32 -30.40
C ALA A 268 -17.58 13.17 -30.96
N ARG A 269 -17.90 14.29 -30.32
CA ARG A 269 -18.92 15.24 -30.82
C ARG A 269 -18.56 15.81 -32.18
N GLN A 270 -17.30 16.25 -32.36
CA GLN A 270 -16.83 16.78 -33.64
C GLN A 270 -16.95 15.74 -34.75
N LYS A 271 -16.54 14.49 -34.48
CA LYS A 271 -16.70 13.38 -35.42
C LYS A 271 -18.16 13.07 -35.77
N MET A 272 -19.09 13.21 -34.83
CA MET A 272 -20.52 13.09 -35.12
C MET A 272 -21.01 14.20 -36.04
N VAL A 273 -20.64 15.46 -35.78
CA VAL A 273 -21.02 16.61 -36.62
C VAL A 273 -20.44 16.48 -38.02
N GLU A 274 -19.18 16.05 -38.16
CA GLU A 274 -18.54 15.75 -39.45
C GLU A 274 -19.33 14.70 -40.25
N LYS A 275 -19.94 13.74 -39.55
CA LYS A 275 -20.82 12.70 -40.13
C LYS A 275 -22.27 13.16 -40.31
N GLY A 276 -22.60 14.42 -40.06
CA GLY A 276 -23.95 14.96 -40.16
C GLY A 276 -24.91 14.47 -39.06
N GLN A 277 -24.39 13.91 -37.98
CA GLN A 277 -25.17 13.44 -36.84
C GLN A 277 -25.27 14.56 -35.79
N THR A 278 -26.40 14.63 -35.09
CA THR A 278 -26.56 15.56 -33.96
C THR A 278 -25.98 14.91 -32.70
N PRO A 279 -24.95 15.51 -32.08
CA PRO A 279 -24.39 14.96 -30.85
C PRO A 279 -25.42 14.99 -29.72
N PRO A 280 -25.41 14.00 -28.81
CA PRO A 280 -26.16 14.10 -27.57
C PRO A 280 -25.74 15.38 -26.84
N GLN A 281 -26.72 16.19 -26.42
CA GLN A 281 -26.44 17.26 -25.47
C GLN A 281 -25.78 16.61 -24.26
N ALA A 282 -24.62 17.12 -23.87
CA ALA A 282 -23.97 16.66 -22.64
C ALA A 282 -25.02 16.71 -21.52
N PRO A 283 -25.13 15.71 -20.63
CA PRO A 283 -25.64 16.02 -19.32
C PRO A 283 -24.81 17.21 -18.85
N ALA A 284 -25.48 18.28 -18.45
CA ALA A 284 -24.83 19.46 -17.93
C ALA A 284 -24.09 19.03 -16.66
N VAL A 285 -22.89 18.47 -16.81
CA VAL A 285 -21.89 18.48 -15.77
C VAL A 285 -21.74 19.96 -15.53
N ALA A 286 -22.30 20.42 -14.41
CA ALA A 286 -22.15 21.78 -13.97
C ALA A 286 -20.65 22.07 -14.11
N GLN A 287 -20.29 22.85 -15.13
CA GLN A 287 -19.00 23.49 -15.16
C GLN A 287 -18.89 24.10 -13.77
N PRO A 288 -17.79 23.87 -13.01
CA PRO A 288 -17.62 24.56 -11.74
C PRO A 288 -17.88 26.01 -12.08
N ALA A 289 -18.93 26.60 -11.49
CA ALA A 289 -19.52 27.84 -11.97
C ALA A 289 -18.39 28.85 -12.13
N GLY A 290 -17.90 28.98 -13.36
CA GLY A 290 -16.73 29.77 -13.64
C GLY A 290 -17.21 31.18 -13.39
N VAL A 291 -16.67 31.81 -12.35
CA VAL A 291 -17.07 33.16 -11.99
C VAL A 291 -16.90 34.01 -13.25
N THR A 292 -18.02 34.47 -13.80
CA THR A 292 -18.03 35.30 -15.01
C THR A 292 -18.61 36.64 -14.61
N LEU A 293 -17.76 37.67 -14.62
CA LEU A 293 -18.15 39.04 -14.30
C LEU A 293 -18.43 39.78 -15.60
N LYS A 294 -19.66 40.28 -15.76
CA LYS A 294 -20.01 41.19 -16.84
C LYS A 294 -19.75 42.63 -16.40
N VAL A 295 -18.90 43.33 -17.14
CA VAL A 295 -18.44 44.68 -16.81
C VAL A 295 -18.71 45.62 -17.97
N LYS A 296 -19.57 46.61 -17.75
CA LYS A 296 -19.80 47.72 -18.66
C LYS A 296 -18.82 48.84 -18.33
N VAL A 297 -17.99 49.20 -19.30
CA VAL A 297 -16.96 50.24 -19.12
C VAL A 297 -17.33 51.48 -19.90
N ASP A 298 -17.24 52.64 -19.26
CA ASP A 298 -17.54 53.94 -19.86
C ASP A 298 -16.51 55.00 -19.43
N LEU A 299 -16.48 56.14 -20.13
CA LEU A 299 -15.64 57.29 -19.81
C LEU A 299 -16.49 58.51 -19.49
N THR A 300 -16.05 59.30 -18.51
CA THR A 300 -16.64 60.62 -18.28
C THR A 300 -16.29 61.60 -19.42
N ALA A 301 -17.14 62.61 -19.62
CA ALA A 301 -16.91 63.65 -20.62
C ALA A 301 -15.58 64.42 -20.41
N ALA A 302 -15.15 64.57 -19.16
CA ALA A 302 -13.89 65.24 -18.80
C ALA A 302 -12.66 64.44 -19.25
N VAL A 303 -12.71 63.10 -19.16
CA VAL A 303 -11.63 62.20 -19.60
C VAL A 303 -11.63 62.05 -21.11
N LYS A 304 -12.81 61.98 -21.75
CA LYS A 304 -12.97 61.81 -23.21
C LYS A 304 -12.23 62.89 -24.03
N GLY A 305 -12.08 64.10 -23.49
CA GLY A 305 -11.31 65.19 -24.12
C GLY A 305 -9.79 65.10 -23.95
N GLN A 306 -9.28 64.19 -23.13
CA GLN A 306 -7.86 64.10 -22.73
C GLN A 306 -7.18 62.79 -23.16
N VAL A 307 -7.91 61.91 -23.85
CA VAL A 307 -7.45 60.59 -24.30
C VAL A 307 -7.59 60.45 -25.81
N LYS A 308 -6.75 59.62 -26.44
CA LYS A 308 -6.80 59.37 -27.89
C LYS A 308 -7.61 58.11 -28.20
N PRO A 309 -8.27 58.02 -29.37
CA PRO A 309 -9.06 56.85 -29.75
C PRO A 309 -8.30 55.51 -29.78
N ASP A 310 -6.98 55.54 -30.01
CA ASP A 310 -6.11 54.36 -30.05
C ASP A 310 -5.42 54.03 -28.71
N ASP A 311 -5.65 54.82 -27.66
CA ASP A 311 -5.11 54.53 -26.34
C ASP A 311 -5.69 53.19 -25.82
N SER A 312 -4.85 52.38 -25.17
CA SER A 312 -5.26 51.06 -24.69
C SER A 312 -6.00 51.17 -23.36
N VAL A 313 -7.12 50.48 -23.25
CA VAL A 313 -7.92 50.36 -22.03
C VAL A 313 -7.79 48.93 -21.51
N PHE A 314 -7.33 48.79 -20.27
CA PHE A 314 -7.22 47.52 -19.57
C PHE A 314 -8.35 47.43 -18.56
N VAL A 315 -9.21 46.44 -18.73
CA VAL A 315 -10.29 46.10 -17.81
C VAL A 315 -9.86 44.85 -17.07
N PHE A 316 -9.71 44.93 -15.75
CA PHE A 316 -9.22 43.81 -14.96
C PHE A 316 -9.88 43.71 -13.59
N ALA A 317 -9.88 42.50 -13.05
CA ALA A 317 -10.30 42.22 -11.69
C ALA A 317 -9.07 42.03 -10.78
N ARG A 318 -9.10 42.60 -9.58
CA ARG A 318 -8.07 42.38 -8.55
C ARG A 318 -8.69 41.90 -7.25
N ALA A 319 -7.94 41.12 -6.47
CA ALA A 319 -8.38 40.74 -5.12
C ALA A 319 -8.43 41.97 -4.19
N VAL A 320 -9.46 42.07 -3.35
CA VAL A 320 -9.56 43.14 -2.33
C VAL A 320 -8.52 42.93 -1.22
N SER A 321 -8.25 41.66 -0.87
CA SER A 321 -7.21 41.25 0.07
C SER A 321 -6.29 40.26 -0.63
N GLY A 322 -5.05 40.70 -0.92
CA GLY A 322 -4.07 39.92 -1.68
C GLY A 322 -3.02 40.77 -2.38
N PRO A 323 -2.11 40.15 -3.14
CA PRO A 323 -1.11 40.86 -3.93
C PRO A 323 -1.79 41.78 -4.97
N PRO A 324 -1.19 42.94 -5.32
CA PRO A 324 -1.80 43.96 -6.19
C PRO A 324 -1.92 43.56 -7.67
N MET A 325 -1.66 42.30 -7.99
CA MET A 325 -1.62 41.77 -9.35
C MET A 325 -3.04 41.49 -9.86
N PRO A 326 -3.32 41.72 -11.16
CA PRO A 326 -4.62 41.44 -11.74
C PRO A 326 -4.86 39.94 -11.88
N LEU A 327 -6.07 39.50 -11.54
CA LEU A 327 -6.52 38.09 -11.61
C LEU A 327 -7.00 37.73 -13.02
N ALA A 328 -7.66 38.65 -13.71
CA ALA A 328 -8.16 38.49 -15.07
C ALA A 328 -8.05 39.84 -15.79
N VAL A 329 -7.57 39.86 -17.04
CA VAL A 329 -7.32 41.11 -17.79
C VAL A 329 -7.87 41.00 -19.20
N LYS A 330 -8.59 42.03 -19.63
CA LYS A 330 -9.04 42.22 -21.02
C LYS A 330 -8.57 43.57 -21.54
N ARG A 331 -8.06 43.57 -22.76
CA ARG A 331 -7.58 44.77 -23.44
C ARG A 331 -8.60 45.23 -24.48
N LEU A 332 -8.91 46.52 -24.44
CA LEU A 332 -9.77 47.26 -25.37
C LEU A 332 -9.04 48.52 -25.86
N LYS A 333 -9.64 49.25 -26.79
CA LYS A 333 -9.25 50.63 -27.15
C LYS A 333 -10.26 51.64 -26.62
N VAL A 334 -9.83 52.89 -26.46
CA VAL A 334 -10.75 54.01 -26.11
C VAL A 334 -11.88 54.17 -27.13
N SER A 335 -11.59 53.92 -28.42
CA SER A 335 -12.60 53.93 -29.50
C SER A 335 -13.69 52.88 -29.36
N ASP A 336 -13.46 51.82 -28.58
CA ASP A 336 -14.43 50.74 -28.36
C ASP A 336 -15.44 51.08 -27.24
N LEU A 337 -15.24 52.19 -26.51
CA LEU A 337 -16.05 52.56 -25.35
C LEU A 337 -17.26 53.46 -25.72
N PRO A 338 -18.44 53.27 -25.10
CA PRO A 338 -18.74 52.31 -24.03
C PRO A 338 -18.84 50.86 -24.52
N SER A 339 -18.28 49.92 -23.77
CA SER A 339 -18.22 48.49 -24.13
C SER A 339 -18.62 47.59 -22.97
N GLU A 340 -19.19 46.43 -23.26
CA GLU A 340 -19.48 45.37 -22.29
C GLU A 340 -18.44 44.25 -22.44
N VAL A 341 -17.86 43.85 -21.31
CA VAL A 341 -16.74 42.91 -21.26
C VAL A 341 -17.02 41.82 -20.23
N SER A 342 -16.89 40.56 -20.63
CA SER A 342 -16.86 39.43 -19.70
C SER A 342 -15.42 39.17 -19.22
N LEU A 343 -15.25 39.04 -17.91
CA LEU A 343 -14.02 38.56 -17.27
C LEU A 343 -14.29 37.21 -16.60
N SER A 344 -13.43 36.22 -16.86
CA SER A 344 -13.55 34.86 -16.34
C SER A 344 -12.19 34.27 -15.93
N ASP A 345 -12.20 33.08 -15.35
CA ASP A 345 -10.97 32.32 -15.05
C ASP A 345 -10.11 32.01 -16.28
N ALA A 346 -10.69 32.01 -17.48
CA ALA A 346 -9.96 31.80 -18.73
C ALA A 346 -9.10 33.03 -19.12
N ASP A 347 -9.42 34.21 -18.58
CA ASP A 347 -8.72 35.46 -18.84
C ASP A 347 -7.57 35.70 -17.84
N ALA A 348 -7.24 34.68 -17.02
CA ALA A 348 -6.20 34.76 -16.03
C ALA A 348 -4.80 34.71 -16.66
N MET A 349 -3.94 35.65 -16.26
CA MET A 349 -2.55 35.69 -16.75
C MET A 349 -1.67 34.57 -16.18
N MET A 350 -2.06 34.00 -15.04
CA MET A 350 -1.35 32.91 -14.37
C MET A 350 -2.32 31.80 -13.99
N PRO A 351 -2.01 30.51 -14.27
CA PRO A 351 -2.91 29.39 -13.95
C PRO A 351 -3.25 29.24 -12.46
N GLN A 352 -2.41 29.79 -11.57
CA GLN A 352 -2.54 29.70 -10.12
C GLN A 352 -3.31 30.87 -9.47
N LEU A 353 -3.60 31.95 -10.20
CA LEU A 353 -4.30 33.13 -9.67
C LEU A 353 -5.62 33.32 -10.42
N LYS A 354 -6.65 32.57 -10.00
CA LYS A 354 -7.96 32.55 -10.65
C LYS A 354 -8.98 33.43 -9.93
N LEU A 355 -9.97 33.91 -10.67
CA LEU A 355 -11.06 34.73 -10.14
C LEU A 355 -11.95 33.92 -9.18
N SER A 356 -12.17 32.64 -9.47
CA SER A 356 -12.93 31.69 -8.63
C SER A 356 -12.33 31.45 -7.24
N GLN A 357 -11.04 31.72 -7.05
CA GLN A 357 -10.35 31.48 -5.77
C GLN A 357 -10.45 32.66 -4.80
N HIS A 358 -10.98 33.80 -5.24
CA HIS A 358 -11.10 35.01 -4.42
C HIS A 358 -12.58 35.38 -4.21
N PRO A 359 -13.09 35.38 -2.96
CA PRO A 359 -14.51 35.64 -2.69
C PRO A 359 -14.91 37.11 -2.88
N GLN A 360 -13.93 38.03 -2.83
CA GLN A 360 -14.13 39.47 -3.01
C GLN A 360 -13.10 40.03 -3.98
N VAL A 361 -13.59 40.73 -5.00
CA VAL A 361 -12.78 41.36 -6.03
C VAL A 361 -13.23 42.79 -6.28
N GLN A 362 -12.31 43.61 -6.80
CA GLN A 362 -12.60 44.95 -7.26
C GLN A 362 -12.30 45.03 -8.76
N LEU A 363 -13.24 45.59 -9.51
CA LEU A 363 -13.07 45.84 -10.94
C LEU A 363 -12.37 47.17 -11.14
N VAL A 364 -11.39 47.17 -12.05
CA VAL A 364 -10.60 48.35 -12.37
C VAL A 364 -10.53 48.47 -13.89
N ALA A 365 -10.86 49.66 -14.39
CA ALA A 365 -10.64 50.04 -15.79
C ALA A 365 -9.56 51.11 -15.83
N ARG A 366 -8.52 50.89 -16.62
CA ARG A 366 -7.36 51.77 -16.69
C ARG A 366 -6.99 52.09 -18.13
N ILE A 367 -6.71 53.36 -18.41
CA ILE A 367 -6.17 53.80 -19.70
C ILE A 367 -4.66 53.88 -19.58
N SER A 368 -3.94 53.23 -20.49
CA SER A 368 -2.48 53.22 -20.55
C SER A 368 -2.01 53.44 -21.97
N ARG A 369 -1.36 54.58 -22.23
CA ARG A 369 -0.72 54.84 -23.54
C ARG A 369 0.52 54.00 -23.74
N ALA A 370 1.20 53.64 -22.66
CA ALA A 370 2.35 52.74 -22.67
C ALA A 370 1.98 51.27 -22.93
N GLY A 371 0.68 50.94 -22.99
CA GLY A 371 0.19 49.61 -23.35
C GLY A 371 0.40 48.56 -22.26
N ASN A 372 0.45 48.94 -20.99
CA ASN A 372 0.58 48.02 -19.86
C ASN A 372 -0.62 48.13 -18.90
N ALA A 373 -0.99 47.01 -18.26
CA ALA A 373 -2.14 46.95 -17.34
C ALA A 373 -1.82 47.47 -15.93
N ILE A 374 -0.54 47.67 -15.59
CA ILE A 374 -0.07 47.97 -14.22
C ILE A 374 0.00 49.49 -13.94
N THR A 375 0.32 50.28 -14.95
CA THR A 375 0.46 51.74 -14.88
C THR A 375 -0.36 52.40 -15.97
N GLY A 376 -1.08 53.46 -15.62
CA GLY A 376 -1.89 54.21 -16.57
C GLY A 376 -1.92 55.70 -16.27
N GLU A 377 -2.60 56.44 -17.12
CA GLU A 377 -2.86 57.87 -16.94
C GLU A 377 -4.22 58.12 -16.28
N TRP A 378 -5.19 57.23 -16.51
CA TRP A 378 -6.56 57.35 -16.01
C TRP A 378 -7.06 56.03 -15.46
N ILE A 379 -7.86 56.09 -14.40
CA ILE A 379 -8.40 54.93 -13.69
C ILE A 379 -9.86 55.15 -13.28
N GLY A 380 -10.65 54.08 -13.38
CA GLY A 380 -11.97 53.93 -12.78
C GLY A 380 -11.98 52.66 -11.92
N ARG A 381 -12.67 52.70 -10.78
CA ARG A 381 -12.74 51.56 -9.84
C ARG A 381 -14.19 51.32 -9.43
N SER A 382 -14.59 50.05 -9.33
CA SER A 382 -15.86 49.68 -8.71
C SER A 382 -15.73 49.64 -7.18
N GLU A 383 -16.86 49.47 -6.49
CA GLU A 383 -16.88 48.96 -5.12
C GLU A 383 -16.39 47.49 -5.05
N ALA A 384 -16.14 47.00 -3.84
CA ALA A 384 -15.80 45.60 -3.62
C ALA A 384 -17.02 44.72 -3.91
N LEU A 385 -16.83 43.70 -4.75
CA LEU A 385 -17.89 42.84 -5.26
C LEU A 385 -17.64 41.40 -4.83
N SER A 386 -18.71 40.69 -4.49
CA SER A 386 -18.63 39.25 -4.26
C SER A 386 -18.62 38.50 -5.59
N THR A 387 -17.63 37.62 -5.78
CA THR A 387 -17.53 36.77 -6.98
C THR A 387 -18.68 35.77 -7.12
N ALA A 388 -19.39 35.47 -6.03
CA ALA A 388 -20.54 34.55 -6.05
C ALA A 388 -21.84 35.19 -6.58
N ASN A 389 -22.00 36.52 -6.49
CA ASN A 389 -23.26 37.22 -6.77
C ASN A 389 -23.06 38.51 -7.58
N ALA A 390 -22.05 38.55 -8.43
CA ALA A 390 -21.81 39.71 -9.26
C ALA A 390 -22.73 39.70 -10.49
N GLY A 391 -23.83 40.44 -10.41
CA GLY A 391 -24.60 40.84 -11.59
C GLY A 391 -23.79 41.77 -12.49
N GLU A 392 -24.42 42.34 -13.52
CA GLU A 392 -23.78 43.34 -14.40
C GLU A 392 -23.25 44.53 -13.59
N GLN A 393 -21.95 44.83 -13.75
CA GLN A 393 -21.28 45.93 -13.05
C GLN A 393 -20.87 47.02 -14.03
N SER A 394 -20.99 48.28 -13.61
CA SER A 394 -20.51 49.41 -14.40
C SER A 394 -19.25 50.01 -13.78
N VAL A 395 -18.22 50.24 -14.59
CA VAL A 395 -17.00 50.96 -14.18
C VAL A 395 -16.81 52.16 -15.09
N THR A 396 -16.82 53.34 -14.49
CA THR A 396 -16.61 54.60 -15.21
C THR A 396 -15.20 55.12 -14.95
N ILE A 397 -14.47 55.46 -16.01
CA ILE A 397 -13.14 56.07 -15.91
C ILE A 397 -13.31 57.58 -15.72
N ASP A 398 -12.97 58.06 -14.53
CA ASP A 398 -13.25 59.43 -14.08
C ASP A 398 -12.06 60.17 -13.45
N SER A 399 -11.03 59.44 -13.01
CA SER A 399 -9.96 59.99 -12.16
C SER A 399 -8.58 59.76 -12.77
N PRO A 400 -7.61 60.69 -12.60
CA PRO A 400 -6.23 60.44 -12.99
C PRO A 400 -5.63 59.33 -12.13
N ASP A 401 -4.85 58.42 -12.74
CA ASP A 401 -4.18 57.32 -12.05
C ASP A 401 -2.90 57.84 -11.36
N GLN A 402 -3.10 58.61 -10.29
CA GLN A 402 -2.01 59.12 -9.45
C GLN A 402 -1.56 58.00 -8.49
N LYS A 403 -0.24 57.74 -8.47
CA LYS A 403 0.39 56.81 -7.52
C LYS A 403 0.29 57.30 -6.08
#